data_AF-A0A7R9M3A1-F1
#
_entry.id   AF-A0A7R9M3A1-F1
#
_cell.length_a   1.000
_cell.length_b   1.000
_cell.length_c   1.000
_cell.angle_alpha   90.00
_cell.angle_beta   90.00
_cell.angle_gamma   90.00
#
_symmetry.space_group_name_H-M   'P 1'
#
loop_
_entity.id
_entity.type
_entity.pdbx_description
1 polymer ?
#
loop_
_entity_poly.entity_id
_entity_poly.type
_entity_poly.pdbx_seq_one_letter_code
_entity_poly.pdbx_strand_id
1 'polypeptide(L)'
;MIGYWRDDIKTREVIDECGWYRTGQGYMKIIGRIKDIIVRAGENIYPQEVEDVLDKNPAILKAYICGVPDDRMGEEVCAWIKLNDNPGDKLNDQEVKQYCKQRMAKYKVPRYIMFVGQFPCTPAGKVKKYSMREQSCLMLGLTDVNNNLEHFVVNTYNKSREPRDFYGKRVLVVGVGSSGTDIAVEVSNVCNIVKNLFSICYTLVNKVYLSSRSGCWLYKRVGPYGLPLDIFGFRRYLAWMFDGPAYPLLCWASQLYLNPIFNPKLYGLQSTHKVFSHNNTAVNDDLPKRIITGAVRVKPDVQEFTENGVIFSGESREYECDVVVFGTGYELSYPFLSQDILPINNPDFRLYKHMFSPNGKHSHTLALIGIVSSVGPYLPVFELQCRYFAQLMTNKIRLPSDKEMSKEINCRKEWVKKYYPGYEKYGRQVRHVQYMDELAVCVGCKPKLMKYLFTDPKLWWHLFFGPCVPYHYRLNGPNCWPEARETILTVMDRIKAPFKNA
;
A
#
# COMPACT_ATOMS: atom_id res chain seq x y z
N MET A 1 17.95 25.84 -8.25
CA MET A 1 18.48 26.60 -9.42
C MET A 1 19.87 27.08 -9.03
N ILE A 2 20.91 26.86 -9.84
CA ILE A 2 22.31 27.17 -9.45
C ILE A 2 22.69 28.62 -9.81
N GLY A 3 22.00 29.21 -10.77
CA GLY A 3 22.18 30.59 -11.21
C GLY A 3 21.76 30.77 -12.67
N TYR A 4 21.83 32.01 -13.17
CA TYR A 4 21.71 32.31 -14.58
C TYR A 4 23.03 32.04 -15.29
N TRP A 5 22.96 31.43 -16.48
CA TRP A 5 24.15 31.01 -17.23
C TRP A 5 25.00 32.21 -17.66
N ARG A 6 26.23 32.29 -17.13
CA ARG A 6 27.21 33.37 -17.36
C ARG A 6 26.73 34.78 -16.97
N ASP A 7 25.75 34.87 -16.09
CA ASP A 7 25.23 36.15 -15.58
C ASP A 7 25.25 36.15 -14.05
N ASP A 8 26.45 36.38 -13.50
CA ASP A 8 26.71 36.39 -12.06
C ASP A 8 25.99 37.55 -11.35
N ILE A 9 25.77 38.66 -12.07
CA ILE A 9 25.08 39.84 -11.51
C ILE A 9 23.61 39.50 -11.28
N LYS A 10 22.89 39.01 -12.31
CA LYS A 10 21.50 38.57 -12.12
C LYS A 10 21.37 37.44 -11.12
N THR A 11 22.33 36.51 -11.10
CA THR A 11 22.32 35.41 -10.13
C THR A 11 22.36 35.93 -8.69
N ARG A 12 23.21 36.93 -8.37
CA ARG A 12 23.28 37.55 -7.03
C ARG A 12 22.08 38.46 -6.72
N GLU A 13 21.41 38.98 -7.74
CA GLU A 13 20.19 39.75 -7.55
C GLU A 13 19.03 38.86 -7.09
N VAL A 14 18.89 37.65 -7.66
CA VAL A 14 17.77 36.75 -7.40
C VAL A 14 18.07 35.63 -6.41
N ILE A 15 19.31 35.26 -6.12
CA ILE A 15 19.66 34.21 -5.15
C ILE A 15 20.48 34.83 -4.02
N ASP A 16 20.04 34.66 -2.77
CA ASP A 16 20.74 35.16 -1.60
C ASP A 16 21.94 34.30 -1.18
N GLU A 17 22.71 34.78 -0.19
CA GLU A 17 23.91 34.12 0.33
C GLU A 17 23.63 32.74 0.95
N CYS A 18 22.37 32.47 1.31
CA CYS A 18 21.90 31.20 1.85
C CYS A 18 21.37 30.24 0.77
N GLY A 19 21.42 30.63 -0.51
CA GLY A 19 20.98 29.83 -1.65
C GLY A 19 19.47 29.90 -1.95
N TRP A 20 18.75 30.85 -1.36
CA TRP A 20 17.31 31.03 -1.59
C TRP A 20 17.01 32.01 -2.72
N TYR A 21 16.02 31.66 -3.55
CA TYR A 21 15.58 32.51 -4.66
C TYR A 21 14.61 33.59 -4.17
N ARG A 22 14.97 34.87 -4.31
CA ARG A 22 14.16 36.06 -4.04
C ARG A 22 13.04 36.16 -5.09
N THR A 23 11.82 35.83 -4.69
CA THR A 23 10.63 35.80 -5.57
C THR A 23 9.96 37.18 -5.78
N GLY A 24 10.60 38.28 -5.38
CA GLY A 24 10.06 39.64 -5.44
C GLY A 24 8.99 39.94 -4.38
N GLN A 25 8.67 41.22 -4.15
CA GLN A 25 7.56 41.65 -3.28
C GLN A 25 6.19 41.55 -4.00
N GLY A 26 5.92 40.40 -4.61
CA GLY A 26 4.67 40.13 -5.33
C GLY A 26 3.81 39.12 -4.57
N TYR A 27 2.52 39.41 -4.39
CA TYR A 27 1.56 38.48 -3.79
C TYR A 27 1.49 37.18 -4.61
N MET A 28 1.91 36.06 -4.03
CA MET A 28 1.63 34.73 -4.60
C MET A 28 0.15 34.40 -4.46
N LYS A 29 -0.56 34.23 -5.59
CA LYS A 29 -1.93 33.67 -5.60
C LYS A 29 -1.84 32.18 -5.90
N ILE A 30 -2.32 31.34 -4.99
CA ILE A 30 -2.48 29.90 -5.24
C ILE A 30 -3.67 29.74 -6.21
N ILE A 31 -3.38 29.31 -7.44
CA ILE A 31 -4.38 29.17 -8.53
C ILE A 31 -5.05 27.78 -8.59
N GLY A 32 -4.69 26.86 -7.69
CA GLY A 32 -5.29 25.52 -7.60
C GLY A 32 -4.26 24.40 -7.45
N ARG A 33 -4.71 23.16 -7.59
CA ARG A 33 -3.85 21.96 -7.53
C ARG A 33 -3.39 21.58 -8.94
N ILE A 34 -2.12 21.16 -9.08
CA ILE A 34 -1.56 20.67 -10.36
C ILE A 34 -2.40 19.52 -10.93
N LYS A 35 -2.93 18.64 -10.07
CA LYS A 35 -3.75 17.49 -10.49
C LYS A 35 -5.13 17.86 -11.05
N ASP A 36 -5.59 19.08 -10.83
CA ASP A 36 -6.91 19.54 -11.29
C ASP A 36 -6.82 20.35 -12.59
N ILE A 37 -5.63 20.54 -13.17
CA ILE A 37 -5.44 21.26 -14.45
C ILE A 37 -6.12 20.46 -15.56
N ILE A 38 -6.94 21.15 -16.36
CA ILE A 38 -7.61 20.58 -17.53
C ILE A 38 -6.75 20.84 -18.75
N VAL A 39 -6.42 19.80 -19.52
CA VAL A 39 -5.60 19.92 -20.73
C VAL A 39 -6.47 19.78 -21.97
N ARG A 40 -6.78 20.89 -22.61
CA ARG A 40 -7.65 20.94 -23.79
C ARG A 40 -6.87 21.36 -25.01
N ALA A 41 -6.72 20.46 -25.99
CA ALA A 41 -5.99 20.69 -27.24
C ALA A 41 -4.57 21.25 -27.03
N GLY A 42 -3.88 20.80 -25.99
CA GLY A 42 -2.52 21.24 -25.62
C GLY A 42 -2.48 22.48 -24.72
N GLU A 43 -3.61 23.13 -24.45
CA GLU A 43 -3.70 24.30 -23.57
C GLU A 43 -4.06 23.92 -22.14
N ASN A 44 -3.38 24.50 -21.17
CA ASN A 44 -3.66 24.32 -19.75
C ASN A 44 -4.76 25.29 -19.28
N ILE A 45 -5.85 24.74 -18.77
CA ILE A 45 -6.97 25.50 -18.20
C ILE A 45 -7.01 25.23 -16.70
N TYR A 46 -6.86 26.29 -15.92
CA TYR A 46 -6.96 26.23 -14.45
C TYR A 46 -8.44 26.37 -14.04
N PRO A 47 -9.04 25.35 -13.40
CA PRO A 47 -10.45 25.39 -12.99
C PRO A 47 -10.81 26.64 -12.19
N GLN A 48 -9.93 27.07 -11.27
CA GLN A 48 -10.17 28.22 -10.40
C GLN A 48 -10.42 29.51 -11.17
N GLU A 49 -9.80 29.70 -12.35
CA GLU A 49 -10.03 30.90 -13.17
C GLU A 49 -11.44 30.93 -13.75
N VAL A 50 -11.96 29.76 -14.13
CA VAL A 50 -13.32 29.63 -14.68
C VAL A 50 -14.34 29.72 -13.54
N GLU A 51 -14.04 29.12 -12.38
CA GLU A 51 -14.84 29.24 -11.14
C GLU A 51 -14.94 30.71 -10.69
N ASP A 52 -13.82 31.44 -10.61
CA ASP A 52 -13.76 32.86 -10.21
C ASP A 52 -14.61 33.77 -11.13
N VAL A 53 -14.80 33.41 -12.40
CA VAL A 53 -15.67 34.16 -13.33
C VAL A 53 -17.14 33.82 -13.13
N LEU A 54 -17.46 32.53 -13.02
CA LEU A 54 -18.82 32.06 -12.82
C LEU A 54 -19.39 32.49 -11.46
N ASP A 55 -18.58 32.43 -10.41
CA ASP A 55 -18.95 32.85 -9.04
C ASP A 55 -19.28 34.36 -8.94
N LYS A 56 -18.91 35.17 -9.95
CA LYS A 56 -19.29 36.60 -10.02
C LYS A 56 -20.68 36.82 -10.62
N ASN A 57 -21.32 35.80 -11.17
CA ASN A 57 -22.67 35.92 -11.71
C ASN A 57 -23.67 35.91 -10.54
N PRO A 58 -24.53 36.92 -10.37
CA PRO A 58 -25.45 37.01 -9.23
C PRO A 58 -26.49 35.88 -9.17
N ALA A 59 -26.77 35.20 -10.30
CA ALA A 59 -27.67 34.04 -10.33
C ALA A 59 -27.00 32.75 -9.82
N ILE A 60 -25.67 32.70 -9.77
CA ILE A 60 -24.90 31.51 -9.39
C ILE A 60 -24.52 31.61 -7.91
N LEU A 61 -24.98 30.66 -7.09
CA LEU A 61 -24.54 30.52 -5.71
C LEU A 61 -23.08 30.04 -5.65
N LYS A 62 -22.76 29.03 -6.46
CA LYS A 62 -21.41 28.47 -6.56
C LYS A 62 -21.23 27.69 -7.86
N ALA A 63 -20.02 27.75 -8.42
CA ALA A 63 -19.60 26.89 -9.52
C ALA A 63 -18.35 26.06 -9.16
N TYR A 64 -18.29 24.84 -9.68
CA TYR A 64 -17.08 24.01 -9.69
C TYR A 64 -16.81 23.47 -11.09
N ILE A 65 -15.54 23.39 -11.45
CA ILE A 65 -15.10 23.03 -12.79
C ILE A 65 -14.27 21.75 -12.75
N CYS A 66 -14.56 20.83 -13.67
CA CYS A 66 -13.79 19.61 -13.91
C CYS A 66 -13.58 19.36 -15.41
N GLY A 67 -12.52 18.63 -15.74
CA GLY A 67 -12.25 18.16 -17.10
C GLY A 67 -12.95 16.83 -17.36
N VAL A 68 -13.63 16.72 -18.50
CA VAL A 68 -14.25 15.48 -19.00
C VAL A 68 -13.56 15.06 -20.30
N PRO A 69 -13.48 13.76 -20.63
CA PRO A 69 -12.80 13.30 -21.84
C PRO A 69 -13.51 13.80 -23.10
N ASP A 70 -12.72 14.10 -24.13
CA ASP A 70 -13.21 14.43 -25.47
C ASP A 70 -12.28 13.85 -26.54
N ASP A 71 -12.85 13.14 -27.52
CA ASP A 71 -12.11 12.39 -28.54
C ASP A 71 -11.17 13.27 -29.38
N ARG A 72 -11.49 14.55 -29.53
CA ARG A 72 -10.74 15.48 -30.39
C ARG A 72 -9.80 16.37 -29.60
N MET A 73 -10.25 16.87 -28.46
CA MET A 73 -9.54 17.88 -27.67
C MET A 73 -8.77 17.28 -26.48
N GLY A 74 -8.86 15.97 -26.25
CA GLY A 74 -8.32 15.28 -25.09
C GLY A 74 -9.23 15.45 -23.88
N GLU A 75 -9.36 16.68 -23.38
CA GLU A 75 -10.34 17.04 -22.35
C GLU A 75 -11.18 18.26 -22.77
N GLU A 76 -12.41 18.31 -22.26
CA GLU A 76 -13.34 19.43 -22.36
C GLU A 76 -13.73 19.93 -20.98
N VAL A 77 -14.08 21.22 -20.91
CA VAL A 77 -14.43 21.87 -19.64
C VAL A 77 -15.90 21.61 -19.32
N CYS A 78 -16.17 21.01 -18.16
CA CYS A 78 -17.51 20.80 -17.61
C CYS A 78 -17.71 21.66 -16.35
N ALA A 79 -18.81 22.43 -16.33
CA ALA A 79 -19.17 23.28 -15.20
C ALA A 79 -20.35 22.73 -14.42
N TRP A 80 -20.18 22.56 -13.12
CA TRP A 80 -21.24 22.22 -12.17
C TRP A 80 -21.69 23.48 -11.45
N ILE A 81 -22.96 23.84 -11.58
CA ILE A 81 -23.50 25.12 -11.13
C ILE A 81 -24.66 24.88 -10.18
N LYS A 82 -24.60 25.53 -9.03
CA LYS A 82 -25.75 25.69 -8.13
C LYS A 82 -26.25 27.13 -8.23
N LEU A 83 -27.53 27.29 -8.53
CA LEU A 83 -28.19 28.60 -8.61
C LEU A 83 -28.59 29.10 -7.22
N ASN A 84 -28.81 30.41 -7.10
CA ASN A 84 -29.44 31.01 -5.93
C ASN A 84 -30.94 30.70 -5.89
N ASP A 85 -31.53 30.65 -4.69
CA ASP A 85 -32.94 30.28 -4.47
C ASP A 85 -33.94 31.39 -4.86
N ASN A 86 -33.51 32.41 -5.60
CA ASN A 86 -34.37 33.51 -6.02
C ASN A 86 -35.29 33.07 -7.18
N PRO A 87 -36.62 33.27 -7.08
CA PRO A 87 -37.58 32.76 -8.06
C PRO A 87 -37.48 33.37 -9.48
N GLY A 88 -36.65 34.39 -9.70
CA GLY A 88 -36.39 35.01 -11.00
C GLY A 88 -35.12 34.55 -11.73
N ASP A 89 -34.22 33.81 -11.07
CA ASP A 89 -32.87 33.51 -11.57
C ASP A 89 -32.83 32.18 -12.37
N LYS A 90 -33.67 32.06 -13.40
CA LYS A 90 -33.60 30.92 -14.33
C LYS A 90 -32.46 31.16 -15.34
N LEU A 91 -31.28 30.65 -15.02
CA LEU A 91 -30.13 30.66 -15.92
C LEU A 91 -30.14 29.38 -16.78
N ASN A 92 -29.99 29.50 -18.10
CA ASN A 92 -29.84 28.35 -19.01
C ASN A 92 -28.38 28.18 -19.49
N ASP A 93 -28.08 27.01 -20.07
CA ASP A 93 -26.75 26.67 -20.58
C ASP A 93 -26.16 27.71 -21.55
N GLN A 94 -27.00 28.28 -22.43
CA GLN A 94 -26.56 29.24 -23.44
C GLN A 94 -26.18 30.57 -22.79
N GLU A 95 -26.95 31.02 -21.80
CA GLU A 95 -26.68 32.23 -21.03
C GLU A 95 -25.39 32.11 -20.23
N VAL A 96 -25.13 30.96 -19.59
CA VAL A 96 -23.86 30.68 -18.90
C VAL A 96 -22.69 30.77 -19.88
N LYS A 97 -22.80 30.09 -21.04
CA LYS A 97 -21.75 30.09 -22.06
C LYS A 97 -21.51 31.50 -22.60
N GLN A 98 -22.56 32.28 -22.81
CA GLN A 98 -22.45 33.65 -23.30
C GLN A 98 -21.81 34.57 -22.26
N TYR A 99 -22.18 34.42 -20.99
CA TYR A 99 -21.59 35.13 -19.87
C TYR A 99 -20.08 34.87 -19.78
N CYS A 100 -19.65 33.61 -19.93
CA CYS A 100 -18.23 33.24 -19.99
C CYS A 100 -17.54 33.81 -21.23
N LYS A 101 -18.10 33.70 -22.43
CA LYS A 101 -17.49 34.21 -23.68
C LYS A 101 -17.12 35.70 -23.62
N GLN A 102 -17.87 36.50 -22.87
CA GLN A 102 -17.61 37.93 -22.69
C GLN A 102 -16.46 38.24 -21.72
N ARG A 103 -16.06 37.27 -20.88
CA ARG A 103 -15.18 37.50 -19.71
C ARG A 103 -13.94 36.60 -19.68
N MET A 104 -13.86 35.58 -20.53
CA MET A 104 -12.70 34.70 -20.65
C MET A 104 -12.46 34.27 -22.10
N ALA A 105 -11.24 33.79 -22.38
CA ALA A 105 -10.88 33.29 -23.69
C ALA A 105 -11.76 32.09 -24.10
N LYS A 106 -12.06 31.98 -25.41
CA LYS A 106 -12.99 30.98 -25.97
C LYS A 106 -12.67 29.54 -25.55
N TYR A 107 -11.40 29.19 -25.43
CA TYR A 107 -10.98 27.83 -25.07
C TYR A 107 -11.25 27.47 -23.60
N LYS A 108 -11.46 28.46 -22.71
CA LYS A 108 -11.81 28.25 -21.29
C LYS A 108 -13.31 28.14 -21.05
N VAL A 109 -14.13 28.51 -22.03
CA VAL A 109 -15.59 28.49 -21.92
C VAL A 109 -16.07 27.03 -21.77
N PRO A 110 -16.82 26.70 -20.70
CA PRO A 110 -17.35 25.36 -20.49
C PRO A 110 -18.19 24.86 -21.67
N ARG A 111 -17.93 23.64 -22.12
CA ARG A 111 -18.72 22.96 -23.15
C ARG A 111 -20.00 22.37 -22.55
N TYR A 112 -19.89 21.80 -21.36
CA TYR A 112 -20.99 21.17 -20.64
C TYR A 112 -21.34 21.97 -19.39
N ILE A 113 -22.63 22.20 -19.17
CA ILE A 113 -23.17 22.88 -17.99
C ILE A 113 -24.11 21.92 -17.27
N MET A 114 -23.87 21.70 -15.98
CA MET A 114 -24.63 20.79 -15.14
C MET A 114 -25.22 21.59 -13.97
N PHE A 115 -26.54 21.83 -14.01
CA PHE A 115 -27.23 22.46 -12.89
C PHE A 115 -27.56 21.42 -11.80
N VAL A 116 -27.15 21.70 -10.55
CA VAL A 116 -27.28 20.74 -9.44
C VAL A 116 -27.84 21.39 -8.18
N GLY A 117 -28.65 20.64 -7.43
CA GLY A 117 -29.15 21.07 -6.12
C GLY A 117 -28.09 20.97 -5.01
N GLN A 118 -27.13 20.05 -5.15
CA GLN A 118 -26.03 19.84 -4.21
C GLN A 118 -24.78 19.30 -4.91
N PHE A 119 -23.61 19.65 -4.39
CA PHE A 119 -22.34 19.11 -4.86
C PHE A 119 -21.99 17.81 -4.11
N PRO A 120 -21.29 16.86 -4.76
CA PRO A 120 -20.72 15.72 -4.05
C PRO A 120 -19.60 16.21 -3.12
N CYS A 121 -19.81 16.09 -1.82
CA CYS A 121 -18.89 16.54 -0.78
C CYS A 121 -18.42 15.37 0.11
N THR A 122 -17.27 15.55 0.77
CA THR A 122 -16.86 14.70 1.91
C THR A 122 -17.75 15.00 3.13
N PRO A 123 -17.75 14.14 4.16
CA PRO A 123 -18.42 14.43 5.43
C PRO A 123 -17.96 15.73 6.10
N ALA A 124 -16.75 16.21 5.78
CA ALA A 124 -16.21 17.50 6.23
C ALA A 124 -16.58 18.68 5.31
N GLY A 125 -17.49 18.50 4.34
CA GLY A 125 -17.95 19.54 3.43
C GLY A 125 -17.02 19.88 2.26
N LYS A 126 -15.92 19.14 2.05
CA LYS A 126 -15.00 19.39 0.91
C LYS A 126 -15.55 18.79 -0.37
N VAL A 127 -15.64 19.57 -1.43
CA VAL A 127 -16.14 19.12 -2.74
C VAL A 127 -15.19 18.10 -3.38
N LYS A 128 -15.76 17.02 -3.92
CA LYS A 128 -15.07 15.91 -4.59
C LYS A 128 -15.10 16.08 -6.12
N LYS A 129 -14.13 16.82 -6.68
CA LYS A 129 -14.03 17.08 -8.15
C LYS A 129 -13.94 15.81 -9.01
N TYR A 130 -13.27 14.77 -8.52
CA TYR A 130 -13.21 13.48 -9.23
C TYR A 130 -14.59 12.83 -9.40
N SER A 131 -15.44 12.90 -8.36
CA SER A 131 -16.80 12.35 -8.41
C SER A 131 -17.69 13.14 -9.36
N MET A 132 -17.50 14.46 -9.46
CA MET A 132 -18.17 15.29 -10.46
C MET A 132 -17.77 14.90 -11.89
N ARG A 133 -16.48 14.62 -12.14
CA ARG A 133 -16.01 14.11 -13.44
C ARG A 133 -16.68 12.79 -13.80
N GLU A 134 -16.66 11.79 -12.91
CA GLU A 134 -17.28 10.48 -13.15
C GLU A 134 -18.78 10.59 -13.44
N GLN A 135 -19.51 11.36 -12.63
CA GLN A 135 -20.93 11.59 -12.83
C GLN A 135 -21.21 12.35 -14.14
N SER A 136 -20.36 13.31 -14.51
CA SER A 136 -20.47 14.01 -15.80
C SER A 136 -20.28 13.05 -16.97
N CYS A 137 -19.26 12.20 -16.94
CA CYS A 137 -19.01 11.23 -18.01
C CYS A 137 -20.22 10.29 -18.18
N LEU A 138 -20.78 9.80 -17.06
CA LEU A 138 -21.95 8.92 -17.09
C LEU A 138 -23.19 9.62 -17.65
N MET A 139 -23.49 10.84 -17.19
CA MET A 139 -24.67 11.59 -17.62
C MET A 139 -24.57 12.06 -19.08
N LEU A 140 -23.36 12.37 -19.55
CA LEU A 140 -23.11 12.87 -20.90
C LEU A 140 -22.83 11.74 -21.91
N GLY A 141 -22.80 10.48 -21.48
CA GLY A 141 -22.46 9.33 -22.33
C GLY A 141 -21.04 9.40 -22.89
N LEU A 142 -20.11 10.06 -22.20
CA LEU A 142 -18.73 10.21 -22.64
C LEU A 142 -17.93 8.98 -22.24
N THR A 143 -17.48 8.21 -23.24
CA THR A 143 -16.54 7.11 -23.06
C THR A 143 -15.13 7.66 -22.99
N ASP A 144 -14.45 7.45 -21.87
CA ASP A 144 -13.03 7.73 -21.76
C ASP A 144 -12.29 6.71 -22.64
N VAL A 145 -11.72 7.16 -23.77
CA VAL A 145 -11.09 6.30 -24.79
C VAL A 145 -9.90 5.51 -24.21
N ASN A 146 -9.34 5.96 -23.08
CA ASN A 146 -8.31 5.23 -22.35
C ASN A 146 -8.86 4.14 -21.40
N ASN A 147 -10.18 4.00 -21.24
CA ASN A 147 -10.80 3.15 -20.22
C ASN A 147 -11.48 1.87 -20.74
N ASN A 148 -11.60 1.68 -22.06
CA ASN A 148 -12.37 0.54 -22.62
C ASN A 148 -11.76 -0.85 -22.33
N LEU A 149 -10.49 -0.93 -21.91
CA LEU A 149 -9.88 -2.15 -21.36
C LEU A 149 -9.60 -2.05 -19.84
N GLU A 150 -9.58 -0.84 -19.26
CA GLU A 150 -9.23 -0.60 -17.85
C GLU A 150 -10.41 -0.66 -16.88
N HIS A 151 -11.65 -0.73 -17.38
CA HIS A 151 -12.81 -0.98 -16.50
C HIS A 151 -12.83 -2.40 -15.94
N PHE A 152 -12.25 -3.36 -16.67
CA PHE A 152 -12.24 -4.78 -16.32
C PHE A 152 -11.06 -5.21 -15.47
N VAL A 153 -9.92 -4.52 -15.50
CA VAL A 153 -8.68 -4.97 -14.84
C VAL A 153 -8.14 -3.88 -13.91
N VAL A 154 -8.24 -4.12 -12.60
CA VAL A 154 -7.71 -3.25 -11.56
C VAL A 154 -6.49 -3.93 -10.93
N ASN A 155 -5.32 -3.33 -11.07
CA ASN A 155 -4.22 -3.68 -10.17
C ASN A 155 -4.42 -2.91 -8.86
N THR A 156 -4.11 -3.54 -7.71
CA THR A 156 -4.14 -2.94 -6.37
C THR A 156 -3.51 -1.55 -6.27
N TYR A 157 -2.60 -1.20 -7.18
CA TYR A 157 -1.86 0.06 -7.21
C TYR A 157 -2.54 1.21 -7.98
N ASN A 158 -3.21 0.93 -9.11
CA ASN A 158 -3.41 1.97 -10.14
C ASN A 158 -4.66 2.84 -10.00
N LYS A 159 -5.66 2.43 -9.20
CA LYS A 159 -6.85 3.25 -8.95
C LYS A 159 -7.26 3.13 -7.49
N SER A 160 -7.39 4.28 -6.81
CA SER A 160 -8.03 4.36 -5.49
C SER A 160 -9.54 4.19 -5.69
N ARG A 161 -9.97 2.95 -5.95
CA ARG A 161 -11.38 2.59 -6.00
C ARG A 161 -11.88 2.40 -4.58
N GLU A 162 -12.95 3.11 -4.22
CA GLU A 162 -13.66 2.84 -2.97
C GLU A 162 -14.46 1.53 -3.15
N PRO A 163 -14.75 0.78 -2.08
CA PRO A 163 -15.57 -0.44 -2.16
C PRO A 163 -16.93 -0.22 -2.85
N ARG A 164 -17.42 1.02 -2.83
CA ARG A 164 -18.65 1.48 -3.49
C ARG A 164 -18.61 1.35 -5.00
N ASP A 165 -17.44 1.42 -5.62
CA ASP A 165 -17.27 1.31 -7.07
C ASP A 165 -17.54 -0.11 -7.61
N PHE A 166 -17.67 -1.07 -6.69
CA PHE A 166 -17.96 -2.47 -6.93
C PHE A 166 -19.42 -2.84 -6.61
N TYR A 167 -20.27 -1.87 -6.26
CA TYR A 167 -21.69 -2.11 -5.98
C TYR A 167 -22.39 -2.77 -7.16
N GLY A 168 -23.10 -3.87 -6.89
CA GLY A 168 -23.82 -4.60 -7.93
C GLY A 168 -22.96 -5.41 -8.90
N LYS A 169 -21.63 -5.44 -8.74
CA LYS A 169 -20.70 -6.11 -9.68
C LYS A 169 -20.25 -7.48 -9.17
N ARG A 170 -19.93 -8.38 -10.10
CA ARG A 170 -19.24 -9.65 -9.88
C ARG A 170 -17.75 -9.41 -10.01
N VAL A 171 -17.03 -9.74 -8.95
CA VAL A 171 -15.63 -9.36 -8.82
C VAL A 171 -14.77 -10.59 -8.66
N LEU A 172 -13.76 -10.74 -9.51
CA LEU A 172 -12.70 -11.71 -9.34
C LEU A 172 -11.49 -11.03 -8.71
N VAL A 173 -10.98 -11.56 -7.60
CA VAL A 173 -9.69 -11.17 -7.02
C VAL A 173 -8.69 -12.28 -7.29
N VAL A 174 -7.62 -11.97 -8.03
CA VAL A 174 -6.54 -12.89 -8.38
C VAL A 174 -5.39 -12.71 -7.40
N GLY A 175 -5.11 -13.75 -6.62
CA GLY A 175 -4.04 -13.77 -5.63
C GLY A 175 -4.54 -13.66 -4.20
N VAL A 176 -3.94 -14.47 -3.32
CA VAL A 176 -4.31 -14.61 -1.90
C VAL A 176 -3.25 -14.02 -0.96
N GLY A 177 -2.51 -13.02 -1.43
CA GLY A 177 -1.71 -12.18 -0.54
C GLY A 177 -2.60 -11.32 0.36
N SER A 178 -2.02 -10.67 1.37
CA SER A 178 -2.79 -9.86 2.34
C SER A 178 -3.69 -8.81 1.65
N SER A 179 -3.18 -8.10 0.63
CA SER A 179 -4.00 -7.15 -0.15
C SER A 179 -5.16 -7.82 -0.88
N GLY A 180 -4.94 -8.98 -1.50
CA GLY A 180 -5.98 -9.69 -2.23
C GLY A 180 -7.09 -10.19 -1.30
N THR A 181 -6.71 -10.74 -0.13
CA THR A 181 -7.69 -11.17 0.87
C THR A 181 -8.48 -10.01 1.47
N ASP A 182 -7.82 -8.88 1.75
CA ASP A 182 -8.47 -7.70 2.31
C ASP A 182 -9.46 -7.10 1.31
N ILE A 183 -9.07 -6.96 0.04
CA ILE A 183 -9.96 -6.46 -1.01
C ILE A 183 -11.14 -7.42 -1.21
N ALA A 184 -10.92 -8.73 -1.26
CA ALA A 184 -12.01 -9.69 -1.43
C ALA A 184 -13.04 -9.58 -0.30
N VAL A 185 -12.57 -9.43 0.96
CA VAL A 185 -13.46 -9.22 2.11
C VAL A 185 -14.18 -7.89 2.02
N GLU A 186 -13.46 -6.80 1.74
CA GLU A 186 -14.02 -5.45 1.72
C GLU A 186 -15.07 -5.28 0.63
N VAL A 187 -14.76 -5.74 -0.59
CA VAL A 187 -15.66 -5.72 -1.75
C VAL A 187 -16.89 -6.62 -1.51
N SER A 188 -16.72 -7.75 -0.82
CA SER A 188 -17.86 -8.63 -0.49
C SER A 188 -18.90 -7.98 0.42
N ASN A 189 -18.56 -6.91 1.15
CA ASN A 189 -19.55 -6.14 1.92
C ASN A 189 -20.52 -5.37 1.04
N VAL A 190 -20.09 -4.99 -0.16
CA VAL A 190 -20.81 -4.04 -1.01
C VAL A 190 -21.49 -4.74 -2.18
N CYS A 191 -20.83 -5.72 -2.80
CA CYS A 191 -21.39 -6.45 -3.95
C CYS A 191 -22.70 -7.19 -3.63
N ASN A 192 -22.85 -7.64 -2.38
CA ASN A 192 -24.00 -8.44 -1.92
C ASN A 192 -25.25 -7.61 -1.60
N ILE A 193 -25.17 -6.27 -1.61
CA ILE A 193 -26.32 -5.41 -1.35
C ILE A 193 -26.94 -5.05 -2.69
N VAL A 194 -28.06 -5.67 -3.04
CA VAL A 194 -28.96 -5.13 -4.08
C VAL A 194 -30.22 -4.69 -3.35
N LYS A 195 -30.48 -3.38 -3.29
CA LYS A 195 -31.78 -2.87 -2.84
C LYS A 195 -32.82 -3.28 -3.87
N ASN A 196 -33.54 -4.35 -3.61
CA ASN A 196 -34.76 -4.64 -4.35
C ASN A 196 -35.88 -3.81 -3.72
N LEU A 197 -36.38 -2.78 -4.42
CA LEU A 197 -37.43 -1.90 -3.90
C LEU A 197 -38.77 -2.62 -3.64
N PHE A 198 -38.91 -3.87 -4.11
CA PHE A 198 -40.15 -4.65 -4.10
C PHE A 198 -40.07 -6.01 -3.39
N SER A 199 -38.94 -6.38 -2.76
CA SER A 199 -38.80 -7.70 -2.12
C SER A 199 -38.20 -7.61 -0.72
N ILE A 200 -38.87 -8.24 0.25
CA ILE A 200 -38.44 -8.40 1.65
C ILE A 200 -37.28 -9.44 1.74
N CYS A 201 -36.90 -10.06 0.62
CA CYS A 201 -35.86 -11.08 0.55
C CYS A 201 -34.58 -10.53 -0.09
N TYR A 202 -33.48 -10.47 0.68
CA TYR A 202 -32.15 -10.20 0.17
C TYR A 202 -31.68 -11.39 -0.68
N THR A 203 -31.83 -11.32 -2.01
CA THR A 203 -31.18 -12.30 -2.89
C THR A 203 -29.69 -11.96 -2.96
N LEU A 204 -28.80 -12.89 -2.60
CA LEU A 204 -27.35 -12.78 -2.78
C LEU A 204 -27.02 -12.86 -4.30
N VAL A 205 -27.21 -11.75 -5.02
CA VAL A 205 -27.14 -11.75 -6.50
C VAL A 205 -25.69 -11.78 -7.01
N ASN A 206 -24.75 -11.10 -6.35
CA ASN A 206 -23.38 -10.94 -6.89
C ASN A 206 -22.31 -11.62 -6.04
N LYS A 207 -21.42 -12.34 -6.72
CA LYS A 207 -20.39 -13.18 -6.08
C LYS A 207 -19.03 -12.52 -6.21
N VAL A 208 -18.26 -12.54 -5.13
CA VAL A 208 -16.82 -12.28 -5.16
C VAL A 208 -16.10 -13.62 -5.31
N TYR A 209 -15.30 -13.77 -6.35
CA TYR A 209 -14.43 -14.92 -6.55
C TYR A 209 -13.03 -14.58 -6.06
N LEU A 210 -12.41 -15.47 -5.29
CA LEU A 210 -11.02 -15.34 -4.84
C LEU A 210 -10.20 -16.48 -5.43
N SER A 211 -9.38 -16.18 -6.44
CA SER A 211 -8.58 -17.17 -7.15
C SER A 211 -7.19 -17.33 -6.53
N SER A 212 -6.77 -18.59 -6.38
CA SER A 212 -5.43 -18.94 -5.91
C SER A 212 -4.86 -20.13 -6.66
N ARG A 213 -3.62 -19.99 -7.13
CA ARG A 213 -2.86 -21.07 -7.77
C ARG A 213 -2.24 -22.06 -6.77
N SER A 214 -1.71 -21.56 -5.65
CA SER A 214 -0.91 -22.37 -4.71
C SER A 214 -1.48 -22.41 -3.28
N GLY A 215 -2.69 -21.89 -3.09
CA GLY A 215 -3.33 -21.77 -1.78
C GLY A 215 -2.60 -20.80 -0.85
N CYS A 216 -3.09 -20.66 0.38
CA CYS A 216 -2.46 -19.85 1.41
C CYS A 216 -2.76 -20.36 2.82
N TRP A 217 -1.83 -20.15 3.73
CA TRP A 217 -2.09 -20.28 5.16
C TRP A 217 -2.68 -18.98 5.69
N LEU A 218 -3.85 -19.07 6.31
CA LEU A 218 -4.55 -17.92 6.85
C LEU A 218 -4.30 -17.78 8.35
N TYR A 219 -3.82 -16.63 8.76
CA TYR A 219 -3.63 -16.25 10.16
C TYR A 219 -4.64 -15.19 10.58
N LYS A 220 -4.94 -15.16 11.87
CA LYS A 220 -5.76 -14.13 12.51
C LYS A 220 -4.88 -13.17 13.29
N ARG A 221 -5.26 -11.90 13.38
CA ARG A 221 -4.61 -10.94 14.28
C ARG A 221 -4.94 -11.30 15.72
N VAL A 222 -6.17 -11.78 15.96
CA VAL A 222 -6.63 -12.26 17.27
C VAL A 222 -6.03 -13.64 17.56
N GLY A 223 -5.09 -13.67 18.51
CA GLY A 223 -4.45 -14.88 19.01
C GLY A 223 -5.10 -15.43 20.29
N PRO A 224 -4.40 -16.31 21.02
CA PRO A 224 -4.88 -16.87 22.29
C PRO A 224 -5.32 -15.80 23.29
N TYR A 225 -6.42 -16.06 24.00
CA TYR A 225 -7.00 -15.14 25.00
C TYR A 225 -7.43 -13.77 24.45
N GLY A 226 -7.64 -13.65 23.13
CA GLY A 226 -7.99 -12.37 22.50
C GLY A 226 -6.83 -11.38 22.37
N LEU A 227 -5.60 -11.82 22.67
CA LEU A 227 -4.40 -11.00 22.57
C LEU A 227 -3.79 -11.05 21.16
N PRO A 228 -3.01 -10.04 20.73
CA PRO A 228 -2.40 -10.03 19.41
C PRO A 228 -1.52 -11.28 19.16
N LEU A 229 -1.66 -11.92 18.01
CA LEU A 229 -0.97 -13.19 17.69
C LEU A 229 0.56 -13.06 17.69
N ASP A 230 1.07 -11.92 17.24
CA ASP A 230 2.50 -11.64 17.08
C ASP A 230 3.28 -11.71 18.40
N ILE A 231 2.66 -11.41 19.55
CA ILE A 231 3.29 -11.52 20.87
C ILE A 231 3.57 -12.98 21.27
N PHE A 232 2.88 -13.94 20.65
CA PHE A 232 3.11 -15.37 20.84
C PHE A 232 4.10 -15.91 19.81
N GLY A 233 4.02 -15.43 18.56
CA GLY A 233 4.88 -15.89 17.47
C GLY A 233 6.32 -15.36 17.50
N PHE A 234 6.53 -14.10 17.91
CA PHE A 234 7.86 -13.49 17.96
C PHE A 234 8.48 -13.62 19.34
N ARG A 235 8.89 -14.83 19.72
CA ARG A 235 9.60 -15.10 20.97
C ARG A 235 10.99 -15.66 20.68
N ARG A 236 11.96 -15.33 21.53
CA ARG A 236 13.35 -15.65 21.26
C ARG A 236 13.62 -17.16 21.23
N TYR A 237 13.00 -17.92 22.13
CA TYR A 237 13.14 -19.38 22.13
C TYR A 237 12.54 -20.02 20.86
N LEU A 238 11.44 -19.47 20.32
CA LEU A 238 10.85 -19.94 19.06
C LEU A 238 11.78 -19.67 17.88
N ALA A 239 12.47 -18.52 17.87
CA ALA A 239 13.46 -18.19 16.84
C ALA A 239 14.49 -19.32 16.67
N TRP A 240 14.98 -19.91 17.77
CA TRP A 240 15.96 -21.01 17.72
C TRP A 240 15.37 -22.31 17.14
N MET A 241 14.06 -22.54 17.32
CA MET A 241 13.39 -23.73 16.79
C MET A 241 13.22 -23.67 15.26
N PHE A 242 13.16 -22.47 14.69
CA PHE A 242 12.90 -22.27 13.27
C PHE A 242 14.06 -22.72 12.35
N ASP A 243 15.31 -22.64 12.80
CA ASP A 243 16.50 -23.04 12.01
C ASP A 243 17.13 -24.36 12.50
N GLY A 244 16.52 -24.98 13.50
CA GLY A 244 16.99 -26.21 14.12
C GLY A 244 16.24 -27.47 13.67
N PRO A 245 16.59 -28.64 14.25
CA PRO A 245 15.90 -29.91 13.99
C PRO A 245 14.43 -29.91 14.43
N ALA A 246 14.00 -28.95 15.25
CA ALA A 246 12.62 -28.77 15.69
C ALA A 246 11.71 -28.14 14.62
N TYR A 247 12.23 -27.68 13.47
CA TYR A 247 11.43 -27.02 12.44
C TYR A 247 10.21 -27.84 11.96
N PRO A 248 10.30 -29.15 11.68
CA PRO A 248 9.14 -29.97 11.30
C PRO A 248 8.07 -30.02 12.40
N LEU A 249 8.50 -30.14 13.66
CA LEU A 249 7.60 -30.13 14.82
C LEU A 249 6.88 -28.78 14.95
N LEU A 250 7.59 -27.66 14.72
CA LEU A 250 7.01 -26.32 14.73
C LEU A 250 5.98 -26.12 13.61
N CYS A 251 6.27 -26.63 12.41
CA CYS A 251 5.31 -26.62 11.29
C CYS A 251 4.04 -27.40 11.66
N TRP A 252 4.20 -28.60 12.22
CA TRP A 252 3.08 -29.45 12.65
C TRP A 252 2.25 -28.80 13.77
N ALA A 253 2.90 -28.27 14.81
CA ALA A 253 2.23 -27.57 15.91
C ALA A 253 1.44 -26.36 15.41
N SER A 254 1.98 -25.64 14.42
CA SER A 254 1.28 -24.49 13.81
C SER A 254 0.08 -24.93 12.97
N GLN A 255 0.16 -26.07 12.29
CA GLN A 255 -1.02 -26.66 11.61
C GLN A 255 -2.10 -27.06 12.61
N LEU A 256 -1.74 -27.65 13.74
CA LEU A 256 -2.70 -27.97 14.80
C LEU A 256 -3.39 -26.74 15.37
N TYR A 257 -2.68 -25.61 15.47
CA TYR A 257 -3.27 -24.35 15.89
C TYR A 257 -4.20 -23.73 14.82
N LEU A 258 -3.78 -23.76 13.55
CA LEU A 258 -4.53 -23.13 12.46
C LEU A 258 -5.75 -23.93 12.01
N ASN A 259 -5.67 -25.26 11.95
CA ASN A 259 -6.74 -26.10 11.41
C ASN A 259 -8.10 -25.95 12.11
N PRO A 260 -8.19 -25.84 13.45
CA PRO A 260 -9.47 -25.60 14.14
C PRO A 260 -10.06 -24.23 13.85
N ILE A 261 -9.21 -23.24 13.59
CA ILE A 261 -9.62 -21.87 13.27
C ILE A 261 -10.08 -21.76 11.81
N PHE A 262 -9.40 -22.48 10.93
CA PHE A 262 -9.60 -22.47 9.49
C PHE A 262 -9.06 -23.78 8.90
N ASN A 263 -9.94 -24.65 8.40
CA ASN A 263 -9.53 -25.87 7.71
C ASN A 263 -9.21 -25.55 6.24
N PRO A 264 -7.94 -25.52 5.81
CA PRO A 264 -7.58 -25.03 4.49
C PRO A 264 -8.15 -25.90 3.35
N LYS A 265 -8.30 -27.20 3.60
CA LYS A 265 -8.84 -28.15 2.63
C LYS A 265 -10.32 -27.93 2.39
N LEU A 266 -11.09 -27.73 3.47
CA LEU A 266 -12.53 -27.46 3.38
C LEU A 266 -12.82 -26.14 2.67
N TYR A 267 -11.98 -25.12 2.90
CA TYR A 267 -12.16 -23.77 2.35
C TYR A 267 -11.50 -23.56 0.99
N GLY A 268 -10.92 -24.61 0.38
CA GLY A 268 -10.27 -24.53 -0.94
C GLY A 268 -8.99 -23.70 -0.99
N LEU A 269 -8.37 -23.39 0.15
CA LEU A 269 -7.12 -22.63 0.25
C LEU A 269 -5.93 -23.49 0.68
N GLN A 270 -6.06 -24.82 0.63
CA GLN A 270 -4.99 -25.73 1.01
C GLN A 270 -3.71 -25.41 0.23
N SER A 271 -2.68 -25.00 0.97
CA SER A 271 -1.40 -24.70 0.36
C SER A 271 -0.66 -25.99 -0.01
N THR A 272 0.05 -25.96 -1.13
CA THR A 272 1.01 -26.99 -1.54
C THR A 272 2.27 -27.00 -0.68
N HIS A 273 2.45 -26.00 0.18
CA HIS A 273 3.65 -25.76 0.98
C HIS A 273 3.37 -25.82 2.49
N LYS A 274 4.42 -26.05 3.29
CA LYS A 274 4.35 -26.02 4.76
C LYS A 274 4.09 -24.59 5.26
N VAL A 275 3.56 -24.49 6.49
CA VAL A 275 3.10 -23.25 7.12
C VAL A 275 4.12 -22.10 7.10
N PHE A 276 5.41 -22.40 7.22
CA PHE A 276 6.48 -21.40 7.26
C PHE A 276 7.41 -21.41 6.05
N SER A 277 7.13 -22.25 5.05
CA SER A 277 7.99 -22.43 3.88
C SER A 277 7.62 -21.56 2.68
N HIS A 278 6.68 -20.62 2.83
CA HIS A 278 6.21 -19.79 1.73
C HIS A 278 5.63 -18.47 2.24
N ASN A 279 5.62 -17.43 1.41
CA ASN A 279 5.03 -16.13 1.73
C ASN A 279 3.53 -16.05 1.40
N ASN A 280 2.87 -17.16 1.02
CA ASN A 280 1.41 -17.22 0.91
C ASN A 280 0.80 -17.40 2.30
N THR A 281 1.18 -16.53 3.21
CA THR A 281 0.53 -16.35 4.47
C THR A 281 -0.26 -15.05 4.38
N ALA A 282 -1.57 -15.13 4.61
CA ALA A 282 -2.42 -13.95 4.68
C ALA A 282 -2.85 -13.75 6.14
N VAL A 283 -2.90 -12.51 6.60
CA VAL A 283 -3.40 -12.17 7.93
C VAL A 283 -4.74 -11.48 7.76
N ASN A 284 -5.83 -12.22 7.92
CA ASN A 284 -7.18 -11.68 7.76
C ASN A 284 -8.18 -12.42 8.66
N ASP A 285 -8.77 -11.69 9.61
CA ASP A 285 -9.70 -12.22 10.61
C ASP A 285 -11.09 -12.52 10.04
N ASP A 286 -11.49 -11.84 8.95
CA ASP A 286 -12.84 -11.83 8.40
C ASP A 286 -13.04 -12.79 7.23
N LEU A 287 -11.98 -13.15 6.51
CA LEU A 287 -12.06 -13.98 5.31
C LEU A 287 -12.80 -15.32 5.53
N PRO A 288 -12.55 -16.09 6.60
CA PRO A 288 -13.28 -17.34 6.84
C PRO A 288 -14.78 -17.11 6.98
N LYS A 289 -15.18 -16.02 7.65
CA LYS A 289 -16.57 -15.62 7.81
C LYS A 289 -17.21 -15.29 6.47
N ARG A 290 -16.47 -14.67 5.55
CA ARG A 290 -16.96 -14.37 4.19
C ARG A 290 -17.06 -15.60 3.30
N ILE A 291 -16.17 -16.57 3.48
CA ILE A 291 -16.23 -17.82 2.72
C ILE A 291 -17.41 -18.68 3.20
N ILE A 292 -17.59 -18.87 4.50
CA ILE A 292 -18.65 -19.73 5.03
C ILE A 292 -20.06 -19.18 4.74
N THR A 293 -20.21 -17.85 4.67
CA THR A 293 -21.48 -17.21 4.27
C THR A 293 -21.71 -17.22 2.76
N GLY A 294 -20.73 -17.68 1.97
CA GLY A 294 -20.78 -17.70 0.50
C GLY A 294 -20.59 -16.35 -0.17
N ALA A 295 -20.30 -15.29 0.62
CA ALA A 295 -20.03 -13.93 0.14
C ALA A 295 -18.73 -13.85 -0.69
N VAL A 296 -17.74 -14.67 -0.32
CA VAL A 296 -16.51 -14.90 -1.09
C VAL A 296 -16.43 -16.37 -1.46
N ARG A 297 -16.18 -16.69 -2.73
CA ARG A 297 -16.02 -18.05 -3.24
C ARG A 297 -14.59 -18.26 -3.69
N VAL A 298 -13.90 -19.17 -3.01
CA VAL A 298 -12.54 -19.54 -3.39
C VAL A 298 -12.57 -20.37 -4.67
N LYS A 299 -11.69 -20.06 -5.61
CA LYS A 299 -11.56 -20.69 -6.92
C LYS A 299 -10.12 -21.09 -7.20
N PRO A 300 -9.88 -22.12 -8.04
CA PRO A 300 -8.53 -22.47 -8.48
C PRO A 300 -7.98 -21.37 -9.41
N ASP A 301 -6.81 -21.62 -9.99
CA ASP A 301 -6.15 -20.66 -10.88
C ASP A 301 -7.02 -20.31 -12.09
N VAL A 302 -6.86 -19.09 -12.60
CA VAL A 302 -7.55 -18.67 -13.83
C VAL A 302 -6.92 -19.40 -15.02
N GLN A 303 -7.74 -20.10 -15.80
CA GLN A 303 -7.30 -20.75 -17.03
C GLN A 303 -7.31 -19.77 -18.19
N GLU A 304 -8.46 -19.11 -18.42
CA GLU A 304 -8.62 -18.10 -19.45
C GLU A 304 -9.71 -17.09 -19.09
N PHE A 305 -9.59 -15.90 -19.66
CA PHE A 305 -10.62 -14.86 -19.63
C PHE A 305 -11.42 -14.90 -20.93
N THR A 306 -12.73 -14.74 -20.82
CA THR A 306 -13.65 -14.57 -21.95
C THR A 306 -14.06 -13.10 -22.06
N GLU A 307 -14.88 -12.75 -23.04
CA GLU A 307 -15.36 -11.37 -23.20
C GLU A 307 -16.13 -10.85 -21.98
N ASN A 308 -16.87 -11.72 -21.28
CA ASN A 308 -17.76 -11.33 -20.17
C ASN A 308 -17.51 -12.14 -18.88
N GLY A 309 -16.41 -12.88 -18.81
CA GLY A 309 -16.24 -13.89 -17.78
C GLY A 309 -14.84 -14.48 -17.65
N VAL A 310 -14.79 -15.55 -16.88
CA VAL A 310 -13.57 -16.26 -16.52
C VAL A 310 -13.84 -17.76 -16.44
N ILE A 311 -12.89 -18.55 -16.94
CA ILE A 311 -12.86 -20.00 -16.78
C ILE A 311 -11.72 -20.35 -15.83
N PHE A 312 -12.03 -21.13 -14.80
CA PHE A 312 -11.05 -21.57 -13.81
C PHE A 312 -10.48 -22.94 -14.19
N SER A 313 -9.24 -23.18 -13.79
CA SER A 313 -8.51 -24.41 -14.07
C SER A 313 -9.27 -25.64 -13.56
N GLY A 314 -9.53 -26.59 -14.47
CA GLY A 314 -10.24 -27.83 -14.17
C GLY A 314 -11.76 -27.70 -14.17
N GLU A 315 -12.31 -26.54 -14.51
CA GLU A 315 -13.74 -26.31 -14.69
C GLU A 315 -14.06 -26.02 -16.15
N SER A 316 -15.14 -26.62 -16.68
CA SER A 316 -15.62 -26.35 -18.05
C SER A 316 -16.64 -25.22 -18.14
N ARG A 317 -17.08 -24.72 -16.98
CA ARG A 317 -18.12 -23.69 -16.88
C ARG A 317 -17.47 -22.30 -16.88
N GLU A 318 -18.03 -21.42 -17.69
CA GLU A 318 -17.75 -19.98 -17.63
C GLU A 318 -18.48 -19.31 -16.46
N TYR A 319 -17.77 -18.43 -15.77
CA TYR A 319 -18.31 -17.58 -14.71
C TYR A 319 -18.29 -16.13 -15.17
N GLU A 320 -19.46 -15.50 -15.19
CA GLU A 320 -19.56 -14.09 -15.51
C GLU A 320 -18.80 -13.22 -14.48
N CYS A 321 -18.05 -12.25 -14.99
CA CYS A 321 -17.15 -11.43 -14.19
C CYS A 321 -17.10 -10.01 -14.76
N ASP A 322 -17.49 -9.02 -13.96
CA ASP A 322 -17.55 -7.63 -14.40
C ASP A 322 -16.24 -6.89 -14.09
N VAL A 323 -15.51 -7.31 -13.05
CA VAL A 323 -14.24 -6.70 -12.63
C VAL A 323 -13.26 -7.74 -12.13
N VAL A 324 -12.02 -7.64 -12.59
CA VAL A 324 -10.87 -8.42 -12.14
C VAL A 324 -9.94 -7.51 -11.35
N VAL A 325 -9.53 -7.95 -10.16
CA VAL A 325 -8.56 -7.29 -9.30
C VAL A 325 -7.32 -8.15 -9.17
N PHE A 326 -6.18 -7.68 -9.65
CA PHE A 326 -4.90 -8.39 -9.52
C PHE A 326 -4.19 -8.01 -8.24
N GLY A 327 -4.22 -8.90 -7.25
CA GLY A 327 -3.43 -8.90 -6.03
C GLY A 327 -2.15 -9.72 -6.17
N THR A 328 -1.47 -9.61 -7.31
CA THR A 328 -0.32 -10.46 -7.71
C THR A 328 1.03 -9.99 -7.15
N GLY A 329 1.05 -8.91 -6.37
CA GLY A 329 2.25 -8.36 -5.75
C GLY A 329 2.86 -7.19 -6.53
N TYR A 330 4.10 -6.83 -6.18
CA TYR A 330 4.78 -5.65 -6.70
C TYR A 330 6.20 -5.99 -7.13
N GLU A 331 6.64 -5.39 -8.22
CA GLU A 331 8.04 -5.35 -8.63
C GLU A 331 8.66 -4.02 -8.20
N LEU A 332 9.90 -4.08 -7.70
CA LEU A 332 10.64 -2.88 -7.31
C LEU A 332 11.62 -2.50 -8.42
N SER A 333 11.60 -1.23 -8.83
CA SER A 333 12.58 -0.67 -9.74
C SER A 333 13.23 0.58 -9.12
N TYR A 334 14.51 0.80 -9.44
CA TYR A 334 15.27 1.97 -8.98
C TYR A 334 15.84 2.71 -10.19
N PRO A 335 15.00 3.38 -11.00
CA PRO A 335 15.42 3.97 -12.28
C PRO A 335 16.47 5.09 -12.11
N PHE A 336 16.64 5.62 -10.91
CA PHE A 336 17.61 6.64 -10.56
C PHE A 336 19.01 6.08 -10.20
N LEU A 337 19.18 4.76 -10.14
CA LEU A 337 20.45 4.10 -9.83
C LEU A 337 20.99 3.40 -11.09
N SER A 338 22.26 3.64 -11.42
CA SER A 338 22.90 2.95 -12.55
C SER A 338 23.23 1.49 -12.21
N GLN A 339 23.30 0.64 -13.23
CA GLN A 339 23.65 -0.78 -13.07
C GLN A 339 25.02 -1.00 -12.44
N ASP A 340 25.95 -0.05 -12.65
CA ASP A 340 27.30 -0.08 -12.08
C ASP A 340 27.33 0.16 -10.55
N ILE A 341 26.31 0.85 -10.03
CA ILE A 341 26.16 1.12 -8.59
C ILE A 341 25.41 -0.04 -7.94
N LEU A 342 24.33 -0.49 -8.58
CA LEU A 342 23.49 -1.58 -8.14
C LEU A 342 23.04 -2.38 -9.37
N PRO A 343 23.37 -3.68 -9.48
CA PRO A 343 22.88 -4.51 -10.58
C PRO A 343 21.40 -4.83 -10.37
N ILE A 344 20.53 -3.86 -10.72
CA ILE A 344 19.08 -3.86 -10.49
C ILE A 344 18.38 -4.94 -11.33
N ASN A 345 18.97 -5.34 -12.45
CA ASN A 345 18.41 -6.34 -13.36
C ASN A 345 18.70 -7.80 -12.95
N ASN A 346 19.35 -8.03 -11.80
CA ASN A 346 19.55 -9.38 -11.31
C ASN A 346 18.35 -9.80 -10.43
N PRO A 347 17.56 -10.82 -10.80
CA PRO A 347 16.44 -11.31 -9.98
C PRO A 347 16.89 -11.75 -8.57
N ASP A 348 18.18 -11.99 -8.37
CA ASP A 348 18.73 -12.35 -7.07
C ASP A 348 19.02 -11.16 -6.13
N PHE A 349 18.96 -9.90 -6.60
CA PHE A 349 19.20 -8.65 -5.85
C PHE A 349 20.03 -8.83 -4.57
N ARG A 350 21.31 -9.20 -4.75
CA ARG A 350 22.14 -9.77 -3.68
C ARG A 350 22.90 -8.70 -2.92
N LEU A 351 22.32 -8.25 -1.83
CA LEU A 351 22.94 -7.28 -0.93
C LEU A 351 23.40 -7.94 0.36
N TYR A 352 24.58 -7.56 0.83
CA TYR A 352 25.05 -7.88 2.16
C TYR A 352 24.07 -7.32 3.18
N LYS A 353 23.53 -8.22 4.01
CA LYS A 353 22.44 -7.94 4.96
C LYS A 353 21.27 -7.19 4.35
N HIS A 354 20.95 -7.40 3.06
CA HIS A 354 19.89 -6.67 2.36
C HIS A 354 20.07 -5.14 2.31
N MET A 355 21.32 -4.66 2.46
CA MET A 355 21.63 -3.23 2.53
C MET A 355 22.75 -2.79 1.58
N PHE A 356 23.87 -3.52 1.54
CA PHE A 356 25.09 -3.08 0.86
C PHE A 356 25.40 -3.95 -0.36
N SER A 357 25.77 -3.33 -1.48
CA SER A 357 26.23 -4.08 -2.65
C SER A 357 27.69 -4.51 -2.45
N PRO A 358 28.05 -5.80 -2.55
CA PRO A 358 29.45 -6.21 -2.57
C PRO A 358 30.11 -5.79 -3.90
N ASN A 359 31.39 -5.44 -3.88
CA ASN A 359 32.17 -5.01 -5.07
C ASN A 359 31.64 -3.75 -5.80
N GLY A 360 30.68 -3.02 -5.24
CA GLY A 360 30.19 -1.77 -5.81
C GLY A 360 31.16 -0.60 -5.61
N LYS A 361 31.19 0.35 -6.55
CA LYS A 361 32.00 1.58 -6.42
C LYS A 361 31.68 2.37 -5.14
N HIS A 362 30.46 2.22 -4.62
CA HIS A 362 29.94 2.94 -3.44
C HIS A 362 29.56 2.00 -2.27
N SER A 363 30.13 0.79 -2.17
CA SER A 363 29.78 -0.18 -1.12
C SER A 363 29.82 0.38 0.31
N HIS A 364 30.74 1.32 0.59
CA HIS A 364 30.92 1.93 1.91
C HIS A 364 30.16 3.26 2.11
N THR A 365 29.55 3.81 1.07
CA THR A 365 28.93 5.15 1.09
C THR A 365 27.45 5.15 0.70
N LEU A 366 26.93 4.02 0.23
CA LEU A 366 25.54 3.83 -0.14
C LEU A 366 24.97 2.58 0.54
N ALA A 367 23.80 2.72 1.17
CA ALA A 367 23.02 1.61 1.71
C ALA A 367 21.57 1.72 1.26
N LEU A 368 20.97 0.57 1.00
CA LEU A 368 19.53 0.46 0.76
C LEU A 368 18.82 0.07 2.05
N ILE A 369 17.85 0.88 2.45
CA ILE A 369 17.05 0.66 3.66
C ILE A 369 15.69 0.10 3.26
N GLY A 370 15.26 -0.96 3.95
CA GLY A 370 13.95 -1.57 3.78
C GLY A 370 13.82 -2.57 2.65
N ILE A 371 14.92 -2.97 2.00
CA ILE A 371 14.88 -3.97 0.91
C ILE A 371 14.92 -5.40 1.46
N VAL A 372 14.00 -5.70 2.37
CA VAL A 372 13.94 -6.95 3.11
C VAL A 372 12.49 -7.41 3.24
N SER A 373 12.26 -8.72 3.23
CA SER A 373 10.94 -9.32 3.43
C SER A 373 10.98 -10.17 4.70
N SER A 374 10.20 -9.79 5.70
CA SER A 374 10.14 -10.50 6.99
C SER A 374 8.68 -10.64 7.41
N VAL A 375 8.34 -11.74 8.08
CA VAL A 375 6.98 -11.98 8.60
C VAL A 375 6.66 -11.09 9.83
N GLY A 376 7.62 -10.30 10.32
CA GLY A 376 7.47 -9.41 11.47
C GLY A 376 7.45 -7.91 11.12
N PRO A 377 7.40 -7.03 12.13
CA PRO A 377 7.28 -5.59 11.93
C PRO A 377 8.51 -5.01 11.21
N TYR A 378 8.27 -4.18 10.20
CA TYR A 378 9.33 -3.60 9.37
C TYR A 378 10.03 -2.39 9.99
N LEU A 379 9.30 -1.52 10.71
CA LEU A 379 9.87 -0.29 11.27
C LEU A 379 11.08 -0.52 12.19
N PRO A 380 11.06 -1.51 13.11
CA PRO A 380 12.24 -1.84 13.93
C PRO A 380 13.44 -2.31 13.11
N VAL A 381 13.18 -3.01 12.00
CA VAL A 381 14.22 -3.45 11.08
C VAL A 381 14.86 -2.24 10.42
N PHE A 382 14.05 -1.31 9.90
CA PHE A 382 14.54 -0.10 9.23
C PHE A 382 15.35 0.76 10.21
N GLU A 383 14.91 0.87 11.46
CA GLU A 383 15.63 1.59 12.52
C GLU A 383 17.03 1.02 12.76
N LEU A 384 17.16 -0.30 12.88
CA LEU A 384 18.48 -0.94 13.05
C LEU A 384 19.35 -0.82 11.80
N GLN A 385 18.78 -0.95 10.60
CA GLN A 385 19.50 -0.72 9.35
C GLN A 385 20.04 0.72 9.29
N CYS A 386 19.23 1.72 9.66
CA CYS A 386 19.66 3.11 9.73
C CYS A 386 20.77 3.32 10.77
N ARG A 387 20.67 2.72 11.97
CA ARG A 387 21.72 2.79 12.99
C ARG A 387 23.03 2.18 12.51
N TYR A 388 22.95 1.04 11.82
CA TYR A 388 24.13 0.39 11.25
C TYR A 388 24.79 1.29 10.20
N PHE A 389 24.00 1.84 9.28
CA PHE A 389 24.52 2.73 8.25
C PHE A 389 25.09 4.05 8.81
N ALA A 390 24.43 4.68 9.78
CA ALA A 390 24.93 5.89 10.42
C ALA A 390 26.28 5.68 11.14
N GLN A 391 26.47 4.53 11.78
CA GLN A 391 27.76 4.19 12.38
C GLN A 391 28.86 3.97 11.33
N LEU A 392 28.51 3.39 10.17
CA LEU A 392 29.43 3.24 9.05
C LEU A 392 29.87 4.61 8.52
N MET A 393 28.93 5.52 8.30
CA MET A 393 29.21 6.88 7.79
C MET A 393 30.02 7.74 8.77
N THR A 394 29.93 7.46 10.07
CA THR A 394 30.73 8.13 11.11
C THR A 394 32.06 7.42 11.38
N ASN A 395 32.44 6.45 10.55
CA ASN A 395 33.67 5.64 10.67
C ASN A 395 33.82 4.89 12.01
N LYS A 396 32.73 4.70 12.77
CA LYS A 396 32.73 3.95 14.03
C LYS A 396 32.84 2.44 13.80
N ILE A 397 32.38 1.98 12.63
CA ILE A 397 32.44 0.59 12.19
C ILE A 397 32.87 0.55 10.73
N ARG A 398 33.35 -0.61 10.28
CA ARG A 398 33.71 -0.86 8.88
C ARG A 398 32.95 -2.08 8.37
N LEU A 399 32.64 -2.09 7.08
CA LEU A 399 32.12 -3.30 6.44
C LEU A 399 33.23 -4.37 6.40
N PRO A 400 32.86 -5.66 6.45
CA PRO A 400 33.80 -6.74 6.22
C PRO A 400 34.28 -6.75 4.77
N SER A 401 35.25 -7.61 4.45
CA SER A 401 35.77 -7.73 3.08
C SER A 401 34.69 -8.18 2.10
N ASP A 402 34.82 -7.83 0.82
CA ASP A 402 33.87 -8.24 -0.22
C ASP A 402 33.71 -9.77 -0.30
N LYS A 403 34.79 -10.52 -0.03
CA LYS A 403 34.78 -11.98 0.03
C LYS A 403 33.88 -12.49 1.17
N GLU A 404 33.95 -11.87 2.34
CA GLU A 404 33.10 -12.22 3.50
C GLU A 404 31.64 -11.82 3.24
N MET A 405 31.40 -10.63 2.69
CA MET A 405 30.06 -10.18 2.30
C MET A 405 29.42 -11.14 1.30
N SER A 406 30.16 -11.53 0.27
CA SER A 406 29.72 -12.49 -0.75
C SER A 406 29.47 -13.88 -0.18
N LYS A 407 30.28 -14.32 0.79
CA LYS A 407 30.07 -15.59 1.50
C LYS A 407 28.75 -15.57 2.27
N GLU A 408 28.47 -14.51 3.03
CA GLU A 408 27.22 -14.39 3.80
C GLU A 408 25.98 -14.37 2.89
N ILE A 409 26.06 -13.62 1.77
CA ILE A 409 25.02 -13.59 0.74
C ILE A 409 24.74 -15.00 0.21
N ASN A 410 25.77 -15.77 -0.12
CA ASN A 410 25.61 -17.14 -0.63
C ASN A 410 25.03 -18.08 0.44
N CYS A 411 25.47 -17.97 1.70
CA CYS A 411 24.88 -18.73 2.79
C CYS A 411 23.38 -18.43 2.97
N ARG A 412 22.99 -17.14 2.89
CA ARG A 412 21.56 -16.75 2.92
C ARG A 412 20.80 -17.34 1.74
N LYS A 413 21.37 -17.30 0.54
CA LYS A 413 20.76 -17.86 -0.67
C LYS A 413 20.45 -19.34 -0.50
N GLU A 414 21.41 -20.14 -0.03
CA GLU A 414 21.20 -21.57 0.20
C GLU A 414 20.18 -21.83 1.32
N TRP A 415 20.16 -20.99 2.36
CA TRP A 415 19.12 -21.04 3.38
C TRP A 415 17.72 -20.74 2.79
N VAL A 416 17.57 -19.71 1.97
CA VAL A 416 16.28 -19.39 1.30
C VAL A 416 15.83 -20.57 0.44
N LYS A 417 16.72 -21.13 -0.39
CA LYS A 417 16.40 -22.31 -1.23
C LYS A 417 15.91 -23.50 -0.40
N LYS A 418 16.53 -23.74 0.77
CA LYS A 418 16.17 -24.85 1.66
C LYS A 418 14.76 -24.71 2.23
N TYR A 419 14.35 -23.49 2.58
CA TYR A 419 13.08 -23.26 3.28
C TYR A 419 11.96 -22.70 2.39
N TYR A 420 12.27 -22.13 1.22
CA TYR A 420 11.31 -21.46 0.34
C TYR A 420 11.41 -21.98 -1.12
N PRO A 421 10.55 -22.93 -1.51
CA PRO A 421 10.45 -23.39 -2.90
C PRO A 421 10.04 -22.23 -3.83
N GLY A 422 10.70 -22.09 -4.98
CA GLY A 422 10.52 -20.92 -5.88
C GLY A 422 11.37 -19.71 -5.48
N TYR A 423 12.65 -19.97 -5.16
CA TYR A 423 13.59 -19.03 -4.53
C TYR A 423 13.71 -17.66 -5.20
N GLU A 424 13.49 -17.57 -6.52
CA GLU A 424 13.64 -16.36 -7.32
C GLU A 424 12.75 -15.22 -6.82
N LYS A 425 11.57 -15.54 -6.28
CA LYS A 425 10.64 -14.55 -5.70
C LYS A 425 10.91 -14.23 -4.23
N TYR A 426 11.76 -15.02 -3.56
CA TYR A 426 11.97 -15.02 -2.11
C TYR A 426 13.38 -14.63 -1.68
N GLY A 427 14.22 -14.13 -2.60
CA GLY A 427 15.62 -13.76 -2.31
C GLY A 427 15.82 -12.75 -1.18
N ARG A 428 14.77 -12.01 -0.78
CA ARG A 428 14.78 -11.01 0.30
C ARG A 428 14.28 -11.53 1.65
N GLN A 429 13.91 -12.82 1.72
CA GLN A 429 13.28 -13.37 2.90
C GLN A 429 14.24 -13.53 4.07
N VAL A 430 13.83 -13.06 5.24
CA VAL A 430 14.57 -13.24 6.49
C VAL A 430 13.65 -13.72 7.62
N ARG A 431 14.24 -14.35 8.64
CA ARG A 431 13.55 -14.55 9.92
C ARG A 431 13.74 -13.32 10.79
N HIS A 432 12.63 -12.78 11.26
CA HIS A 432 12.59 -11.47 11.90
C HIS A 432 13.54 -11.34 13.10
N VAL A 433 13.43 -12.22 14.10
CA VAL A 433 14.25 -12.14 15.33
C VAL A 433 15.73 -12.36 15.03
N GLN A 434 16.06 -13.34 14.18
CA GLN A 434 17.44 -13.61 13.77
C GLN A 434 18.07 -12.41 13.07
N TYR A 435 17.36 -11.84 12.10
CA TYR A 435 17.86 -10.71 11.32
C TYR A 435 18.02 -9.45 12.19
N MET A 436 17.08 -9.19 13.09
CA MET A 436 17.21 -8.12 14.10
C MET A 436 18.44 -8.34 14.98
N ASP A 437 18.67 -9.57 15.45
CA ASP A 437 19.87 -9.91 16.23
C ASP A 437 21.17 -9.75 15.43
N GLU A 438 21.20 -10.12 14.14
CA GLU A 438 22.36 -9.94 13.26
C GLU A 438 22.71 -8.45 13.09
N LEU A 439 21.71 -7.60 12.79
CA LEU A 439 21.92 -6.15 12.70
C LEU A 439 22.34 -5.57 14.05
N ALA A 440 21.75 -6.04 15.14
CA ALA A 440 22.09 -5.59 16.49
C ALA A 440 23.52 -5.98 16.91
N VAL A 441 24.07 -7.08 16.39
CA VAL A 441 25.51 -7.41 16.56
C VAL A 441 26.35 -6.34 15.87
N CYS A 442 26.03 -6.00 14.63
CA CYS A 442 26.78 -4.98 13.87
C CYS A 442 26.73 -3.60 14.51
N VAL A 443 25.59 -3.22 15.08
CA VAL A 443 25.41 -1.96 15.81
C VAL A 443 26.01 -1.98 17.22
N GLY A 444 26.28 -3.18 17.76
CA GLY A 444 26.76 -3.37 19.14
C GLY A 444 25.66 -3.29 20.22
N CYS A 445 24.40 -3.44 19.85
CA CYS A 445 23.24 -3.31 20.74
C CYS A 445 22.45 -4.61 20.98
N LYS A 446 22.99 -5.77 20.56
CA LYS A 446 22.35 -7.07 20.85
C LYS A 446 22.27 -7.32 22.37
N PRO A 447 21.11 -7.73 22.93
CA PRO A 447 20.97 -7.99 24.35
C PRO A 447 21.88 -9.13 24.82
N LYS A 448 22.66 -8.88 25.87
CA LYS A 448 23.57 -9.85 26.49
C LYS A 448 22.82 -10.83 27.41
N LEU A 449 22.14 -11.81 26.84
CA LEU A 449 21.27 -12.74 27.58
C LEU A 449 21.97 -13.43 28.76
N MET A 450 23.16 -14.00 28.56
CA MET A 450 23.88 -14.69 29.65
C MET A 450 24.22 -13.75 30.82
N LYS A 451 24.48 -12.47 30.55
CA LYS A 451 24.68 -11.48 31.62
C LYS A 451 23.39 -11.30 32.44
N TYR A 452 22.26 -11.11 31.76
CA TYR A 452 20.98 -10.87 32.45
C TYR A 452 20.48 -12.11 33.20
N LEU A 453 20.81 -13.32 32.76
CA LEU A 453 20.46 -14.54 33.49
C LEU A 453 20.93 -14.49 34.96
N PHE A 454 22.12 -13.94 35.21
CA PHE A 454 22.70 -13.85 36.55
C PHE A 454 22.51 -12.49 37.22
N THR A 455 22.43 -11.40 36.46
CA THR A 455 22.34 -10.03 37.02
C THR A 455 20.92 -9.51 37.17
N ASP A 456 19.99 -9.98 36.33
CA ASP A 456 18.59 -9.57 36.35
C ASP A 456 17.69 -10.69 35.81
N PRO A 457 17.44 -11.75 36.61
CA PRO A 457 16.69 -12.92 36.17
C PRO A 457 15.27 -12.58 35.69
N LYS A 458 14.66 -11.54 36.26
CA LYS A 458 13.34 -11.04 35.86
C LYS A 458 13.39 -10.51 34.43
N LEU A 459 14.33 -9.61 34.13
CA LEU A 459 14.52 -9.12 32.75
C LEU A 459 14.88 -10.27 31.80
N TRP A 460 15.75 -11.20 32.20
CA TRP A 460 16.12 -12.34 31.38
C TRP A 460 14.91 -13.19 30.96
N TRP A 461 14.01 -13.47 31.91
CA TRP A 461 12.77 -14.20 31.62
C TRP A 461 11.94 -13.51 30.54
N HIS A 462 11.74 -12.20 30.64
CA HIS A 462 11.02 -11.41 29.63
C HIS A 462 11.75 -11.36 28.28
N LEU A 463 13.09 -11.29 28.28
CA LEU A 463 13.89 -11.29 27.04
C LEU A 463 13.85 -12.62 26.28
N PHE A 464 13.70 -13.74 27.00
CA PHE A 464 13.76 -15.07 26.43
C PHE A 464 12.36 -15.65 26.12
N PHE A 465 11.46 -15.62 27.11
CA PHE A 465 10.11 -16.20 27.03
C PHE A 465 9.02 -15.16 26.68
N GLY A 466 9.29 -13.88 26.88
CA GLY A 466 8.38 -12.80 26.49
C GLY A 466 8.42 -12.48 25.00
N PRO A 467 7.54 -11.57 24.54
CA PRO A 467 7.55 -11.08 23.17
C PRO A 467 8.85 -10.32 22.87
N CYS A 468 9.43 -10.58 21.70
CA CYS A 468 10.66 -9.93 21.25
C CYS A 468 10.34 -8.52 20.72
N VAL A 469 10.24 -7.56 21.63
CA VAL A 469 9.92 -6.17 21.33
C VAL A 469 11.17 -5.36 20.96
N PRO A 470 11.05 -4.29 20.15
CA PRO A 470 12.20 -3.49 19.70
C PRO A 470 13.04 -2.88 20.82
N TYR A 471 12.43 -2.65 21.99
CA TYR A 471 13.09 -2.14 23.19
C TYR A 471 14.27 -3.01 23.64
N HIS A 472 14.29 -4.30 23.29
CA HIS A 472 15.40 -5.22 23.55
C HIS A 472 16.73 -4.68 23.00
N TYR A 473 16.69 -4.00 21.85
CA TYR A 473 17.86 -3.46 21.13
C TYR A 473 18.25 -2.05 21.59
N ARG A 474 17.68 -1.60 22.72
CA ARG A 474 18.01 -0.34 23.42
C ARG A 474 18.49 -0.57 24.86
N LEU A 475 18.62 -1.82 25.31
CA LEU A 475 19.14 -2.17 26.63
C LEU A 475 20.64 -1.91 26.80
N ASN A 476 21.42 -2.10 25.74
CA ASN A 476 22.86 -1.91 25.76
C ASN A 476 23.39 -1.39 24.43
N GLY A 477 24.66 -1.00 24.44
CA GLY A 477 25.34 -0.47 23.26
C GLY A 477 25.02 1.00 22.99
N PRO A 478 25.37 1.50 21.79
CA PRO A 478 25.16 2.89 21.43
C PRO A 478 23.68 3.29 21.45
N ASN A 479 23.40 4.47 21.96
CA ASN A 479 22.05 5.05 22.05
C ASN A 479 21.11 4.17 22.90
N CYS A 480 21.61 3.64 24.02
CA CYS A 480 20.78 2.94 24.99
C CYS A 480 19.69 3.87 25.56
N TRP A 481 18.58 3.29 25.98
CA TRP A 481 17.44 4.02 26.52
C TRP A 481 17.22 3.58 27.98
N PRO A 482 17.36 4.49 28.97
CA PRO A 482 17.29 4.12 30.39
C PRO A 482 15.99 3.40 30.76
N GLU A 483 14.87 3.81 30.19
CA GLU A 483 13.54 3.25 30.47
C GLU A 483 13.26 1.95 29.69
N ALA A 484 14.19 1.46 28.88
CA ALA A 484 14.00 0.24 28.09
C ALA A 484 13.67 -0.97 28.97
N ARG A 485 14.32 -1.10 30.13
CA ARG A 485 14.08 -2.19 31.08
C ARG A 485 12.63 -2.20 31.55
N GLU A 486 12.19 -1.12 32.19
CA GLU A 486 10.82 -1.01 32.73
C GLU A 486 9.79 -1.13 31.61
N THR A 487 10.09 -0.57 30.44
CA THR A 487 9.24 -0.69 29.26
C THR A 487 9.07 -2.15 28.83
N ILE A 488 10.13 -2.98 28.85
CA ILE A 488 10.05 -4.41 28.54
C ILE A 488 9.20 -5.16 29.57
N LEU A 489 9.39 -4.88 30.86
CA LEU A 489 8.66 -5.54 31.94
C LEU A 489 7.15 -5.26 31.87
N THR A 490 6.77 -4.05 31.45
CA THR A 490 5.38 -3.57 31.40
C THR A 490 4.73 -3.70 30.01
N VAL A 491 5.33 -4.46 29.08
CA VAL A 491 4.76 -4.67 27.72
C VAL A 491 3.33 -5.18 27.79
N MET A 492 3.07 -6.18 28.64
CA MET A 492 1.73 -6.77 28.75
C MET A 492 0.70 -5.79 29.33
N ASP A 493 1.13 -4.88 30.20
CA ASP A 493 0.23 -3.87 30.77
C ASP A 493 -0.21 -2.89 29.69
N ARG A 494 0.71 -2.44 28.83
CA ARG A 494 0.37 -1.56 27.69
C ARG A 494 -0.47 -2.25 26.63
N ILE A 495 -0.25 -3.54 26.38
CA ILE A 495 -1.12 -4.33 25.49
C ILE A 495 -2.54 -4.41 26.06
N LYS A 496 -2.68 -4.61 27.37
CA LYS A 496 -3.98 -4.76 28.04
C LYS A 496 -4.66 -3.41 28.31
N ALA A 497 -3.91 -2.32 28.44
CA ALA A 497 -4.43 -0.99 28.76
C ALA A 497 -5.64 -0.56 27.89
N PRO A 498 -5.61 -0.67 26.54
CA PRO A 498 -6.74 -0.29 25.71
C PRO A 498 -7.98 -1.19 25.88
N PHE A 499 -7.84 -2.40 26.43
CA PHE A 499 -8.97 -3.30 26.71
C PHE A 499 -9.64 -3.02 28.06
N LYS A 500 -9.00 -2.26 28.96
CA LYS A 500 -9.50 -1.96 30.31
C LYS A 500 -10.44 -0.75 30.36
N ASN A 501 -10.94 -0.30 29.22
CA ASN A 501 -11.99 0.72 29.13
C ASN A 501 -13.36 0.06 28.93
N ALA A 502 -13.92 -0.43 30.03
CA ALA A 502 -15.35 -0.49 30.32
C ALA A 502 -15.52 -0.42 31.84
#